data_AF-A0A2H3CAD1-F1
#
_entry.id   AF-A0A2H3CAD1-F1
#
_cell.length_a   1.000
_cell.length_b   1.000
_cell.length_c   1.000
_cell.angle_alpha   90.00
_cell.angle_beta   90.00
_cell.angle_gamma   90.00
#
_symmetry.space_group_name_H-M   'P 1'
#
loop_
_entity.id
_entity.type
_entity.pdbx_description
1 polymer ?
#
loop_
_entity_poly.entity_id
_entity_poly.type
_entity_poly.pdbx_seq_one_letter_code
_entity_poly.pdbx_strand_id
1 'polypeptide(L)'
;MLICQLYTGLPPLPKIPNDLAFVNRVVRRKQRPSRPPEISDELWAVVTRCWSHEPGDRPTMESLNSDIKKIIRGKSVAVSIRSREVASES
;
A
#
# COMPACT_ATOMS: atom_id res chain seq x y z
N MET A 1 -6.02 3.85 -1.16
CA MET A 1 -7.28 3.12 -1.02
C MET A 1 -7.34 1.98 -2.00
N LEU A 2 -7.17 2.23 -3.31
CA LEU A 2 -7.19 1.19 -4.35
C LEU A 2 -6.25 0.02 -4.07
N ILE A 3 -5.02 0.28 -3.64
CA ILE A 3 -4.05 -0.79 -3.36
C ILE A 3 -4.58 -1.78 -2.30
N CYS A 4 -5.23 -1.29 -1.23
CA CYS A 4 -5.87 -2.19 -0.26
C CYS A 4 -6.95 -3.06 -0.90
N GLN A 5 -7.74 -2.52 -1.83
CA GLN A 5 -8.77 -3.27 -2.56
C GLN A 5 -8.15 -4.31 -3.49
N LEU A 6 -7.04 -4.00 -4.16
CA LEU A 6 -6.33 -4.96 -5.00
C LEU A 6 -5.80 -6.16 -4.20
N TYR A 7 -5.29 -5.92 -2.99
CA TYR A 7 -4.79 -6.97 -2.11
C TYR A 7 -5.90 -7.78 -1.44
N THR A 8 -6.98 -7.13 -1.00
CA THR A 8 -8.04 -7.78 -0.21
C THR A 8 -9.21 -8.30 -1.05
N GLY A 9 -9.37 -7.84 -2.28
CA GLY A 9 -10.57 -8.07 -3.10
C GLY A 9 -11.83 -7.36 -2.60
N LEU A 10 -11.73 -6.55 -1.55
CA LEU A 10 -12.86 -5.91 -0.87
C LEU A 10 -12.85 -4.39 -1.07
N PRO A 11 -14.01 -3.71 -1.01
CA PRO A 11 -14.05 -2.26 -1.02
C PRO A 11 -13.22 -1.68 0.16
N PRO A 12 -12.56 -0.52 -0.02
CA PRO A 12 -11.87 0.14 1.07
C PRO A 12 -12.83 0.44 2.22
N LEU A 13 -12.47 0.04 3.45
CA LEU A 13 -13.32 0.17 4.65
C LEU A 13 -14.68 -0.56 4.49
N PRO A 14 -14.71 -1.90 4.57
CA PRO A 14 -15.95 -2.66 4.44
C PRO A 14 -16.95 -2.32 5.56
N LYS A 15 -18.23 -2.66 5.35
CA LYS A 15 -19.33 -2.46 6.32
C LYS A 15 -19.65 -0.97 6.58
N ILE A 16 -19.61 -0.17 5.52
CA ILE A 16 -20.14 1.21 5.53
C ILE A 16 -21.46 1.21 4.76
N PRO A 17 -22.57 1.65 5.36
CA PRO A 17 -23.90 1.45 4.79
C PRO A 17 -24.23 2.38 3.62
N ASN A 18 -23.59 3.55 3.53
CA ASN A 18 -23.83 4.55 2.48
C ASN A 18 -22.67 5.54 2.35
N ASP A 19 -22.70 6.35 1.28
CA ASP A 19 -21.66 7.32 0.95
C ASP A 19 -21.49 8.41 2.02
N LEU A 20 -22.58 8.86 2.65
CA LEU A 20 -22.49 9.86 3.71
C LEU A 20 -21.70 9.33 4.93
N ALA A 21 -21.95 8.08 5.32
CA ALA A 21 -21.20 7.40 6.37
C ALA A 21 -19.74 7.17 5.96
N PHE A 22 -19.47 6.95 4.67
CA PHE A 22 -18.11 6.83 4.13
C PHE A 22 -17.35 8.16 4.24
N VAL A 23 -17.95 9.25 3.77
CA VAL A 23 -17.39 10.61 3.87
C VAL A 23 -17.10 10.96 5.32
N ASN A 24 -18.04 10.67 6.24
CA ASN A 24 -17.83 10.92 7.67
C ASN A 24 -16.61 10.14 8.21
N ARG A 25 -16.49 8.85 7.90
CA ARG A 25 -15.36 8.03 8.36
C ARG A 25 -14.02 8.48 7.78
N VAL A 26 -13.96 8.77 6.49
CA VAL A 26 -12.69 9.09 5.80
C VAL A 26 -12.27 10.55 6.03
N VAL A 27 -13.20 11.48 5.91
CA VAL A 27 -12.92 12.93 5.96
C VAL A 27 -12.92 13.43 7.40
N ARG A 28 -13.99 13.18 8.16
CA ARG A 28 -14.13 13.71 9.53
C ARG A 28 -13.34 12.90 10.55
N ARG A 29 -13.48 11.57 10.51
CA ARG A 29 -12.80 10.67 11.47
C ARG A 29 -11.40 10.27 11.05
N LYS A 30 -10.94 10.72 9.87
CA LYS A 30 -9.61 10.41 9.32
C LYS A 30 -9.30 8.91 9.27
N GLN A 31 -10.32 8.06 9.18
CA GLN A 31 -10.15 6.61 9.14
C GLN A 31 -9.49 6.20 7.82
N ARG A 32 -8.55 5.25 7.90
CA ARG A 32 -7.85 4.67 6.75
C ARG A 32 -7.94 3.13 6.83
N PRO A 33 -7.87 2.41 5.71
CA PRO A 33 -7.85 0.96 5.71
C PRO A 33 -6.71 0.42 6.55
N SER A 34 -6.98 -0.69 7.23
CA SER A 34 -5.93 -1.51 7.82
C SER A 34 -5.02 -2.05 6.73
N ARG A 35 -3.76 -2.25 7.09
CA ARG A 35 -2.77 -2.86 6.21
C ARG A 35 -3.15 -4.33 5.90
N PRO A 36 -3.25 -4.71 4.61
CA PRO A 36 -3.34 -6.13 4.22
C PRO A 36 -2.09 -6.92 4.65
N PRO A 37 -2.22 -8.17 5.13
CA PRO A 37 -1.07 -8.95 5.61
C PRO A 37 -0.04 -9.25 4.51
N GLU A 38 -0.47 -9.36 3.25
CA GLU A 38 0.39 -9.73 2.11
C GLU A 38 1.19 -8.55 1.54
N ILE A 39 0.88 -7.31 1.94
CA ILE A 39 1.62 -6.14 1.45
C ILE A 39 2.91 -5.95 2.25
N SER A 40 4.04 -5.81 1.55
CA SER A 40 5.36 -5.56 2.17
C SER A 40 5.41 -4.20 2.89
N ASP A 41 6.25 -4.08 3.93
CA ASP A 41 6.42 -2.86 4.73
C ASP A 41 6.77 -1.66 3.83
N GLU A 42 7.72 -1.85 2.92
CA GLU A 42 8.22 -0.83 1.99
C GLU A 42 7.10 -0.27 1.11
N LEU A 43 6.33 -1.15 0.48
CA LEU A 43 5.21 -0.74 -0.36
C LEU A 43 4.12 -0.07 0.49
N TRP A 44 3.84 -0.58 1.68
CA TRP A 44 2.87 0.02 2.59
C TRP A 44 3.24 1.46 2.99
N ALA A 45 4.52 1.70 3.31
CA ALA A 45 5.04 3.02 3.65
C ALA A 45 4.89 4.01 2.48
N VAL A 46 5.08 3.55 1.24
CA VAL A 46 4.89 4.39 0.05
C VAL A 46 3.41 4.70 -0.20
N VAL A 47 2.55 3.69 -0.19
CA VAL A 47 1.15 3.84 -0.63
C VAL A 47 0.29 4.58 0.38
N THR A 48 0.64 4.52 1.68
CA THR A 48 -0.08 5.25 2.74
C THR A 48 0.00 6.76 2.59
N ARG A 49 1.12 7.29 2.06
CA ARG A 49 1.28 8.71 1.76
C ARG A 49 0.29 9.21 0.70
N CYS A 50 -0.15 8.36 -0.23
CA CYS A 50 -1.13 8.73 -1.26
C CYS A 50 -2.49 9.14 -0.69
N TRP A 51 -2.77 8.80 0.57
CA TRP A 51 -4.02 9.14 1.25
C TRP A 51 -3.80 9.89 2.56
N SER A 52 -2.71 10.66 2.65
CA SER A 52 -2.51 11.66 3.70
C SER A 52 -3.73 12.57 3.81
N HIS A 53 -4.12 12.90 5.04
CA HIS A 53 -5.29 13.72 5.29
C HIS A 53 -5.10 15.12 4.68
N GLU A 54 -3.97 15.74 5.00
CA GLU A 54 -3.55 16.99 4.36
C GLU A 54 -3.21 16.72 2.88
N PRO A 55 -3.85 17.43 1.94
CA PRO A 55 -3.58 17.23 0.51
C PRO A 55 -2.13 17.54 0.12
N GLY A 56 -1.49 18.51 0.78
CA GLY A 56 -0.10 18.90 0.51
C GLY A 56 0.94 17.83 0.88
N ASP A 57 0.59 16.92 1.78
CA ASP A 57 1.48 15.81 2.19
C ASP A 57 1.41 14.61 1.23
N ARG A 58 0.52 14.66 0.24
CA ARG A 58 0.39 13.58 -0.74
C ARG A 58 1.52 13.69 -1.77
N PRO A 59 2.16 12.57 -2.13
CA PRO A 59 3.21 12.59 -3.12
C PRO A 59 2.66 13.00 -4.48
N THR A 60 3.48 13.67 -5.27
CA THR A 60 3.21 13.80 -6.70
C THR A 60 3.31 12.44 -7.38
N MET A 61 2.73 12.31 -8.57
CA MET A 61 2.82 11.06 -9.33
C MET A 61 4.27 10.72 -9.68
N GLU A 62 5.09 11.72 -9.97
CA GLU A 62 6.51 11.56 -10.29
C GLU A 62 7.29 11.00 -9.10
N SER A 63 7.08 11.57 -7.90
CA SER A 63 7.72 11.07 -6.67
C SER A 63 7.25 9.65 -6.34
N LEU A 64 5.94 9.39 -6.43
CA LEU A 64 5.36 8.08 -6.17
C LEU A 64 5.94 7.01 -7.12
N ASN A 65 6.02 7.33 -8.41
CA ASN A 65 6.55 6.43 -9.43
C ASN A 65 8.04 6.14 -9.20
N SER A 66 8.82 7.15 -8.83
CA SER A 66 10.23 6.99 -8.46
C SER A 66 10.40 6.00 -7.29
N ASP A 67 9.58 6.14 -6.25
CA ASP A 67 9.67 5.28 -5.07
C ASP A 67 9.23 3.84 -5.36
N ILE A 68 8.16 3.65 -6.14
CA ILE A 68 7.72 2.31 -6.58
C ILE A 68 8.81 1.63 -7.43
N LYS A 69 9.46 2.36 -8.34
CA LYS A 69 10.56 1.82 -9.15
C LYS A 69 11.73 1.37 -8.29
N LYS A 70 12.07 2.11 -7.22
CA LYS A 70 13.13 1.70 -6.28
C LYS A 70 12.77 0.38 -5.58
N ILE A 71 11.52 0.22 -5.14
CA ILE A 71 11.05 -1.03 -4.50
C ILE A 71 11.15 -2.21 -5.48
N ILE A 72 10.70 -2.04 -6.72
CA ILE A 72 10.75 -3.10 -7.73
C ILE A 72 12.21 -3.52 -8.01
N ARG A 73 13.11 -2.53 -8.13
CA ARG A 73 14.55 -2.78 -8.36
C ARG A 73 15.22 -3.45 -7.15
N GLY A 74 14.87 -3.05 -5.93
CA GLY A 74 15.37 -3.65 -4.69
C GLY A 74 14.92 -5.10 -4.48
N LYS A 75 13.65 -5.41 -4.80
CA LYS A 75 13.10 -6.77 -4.70
C LYS A 75 13.76 -7.76 -5.66
N SER A 76 14.25 -7.29 -6.81
CA SER A 76 14.96 -8.13 -7.80
C SER A 76 16.27 -8.71 -7.24
N VAL A 77 16.94 -7.99 -6.34
CA VAL A 77 18.18 -8.45 -5.69
C VAL A 77 17.87 -9.51 -4.62
N ALA A 78 16.84 -9.30 -3.79
CA ALA A 78 16.47 -10.23 -2.73
C ALA A 78 15.93 -11.58 -3.26
N VAL A 79 15.15 -11.56 -4.35
CA VAL A 79 14.70 -12.80 -5.03
C VAL A 79 15.88 -13.60 -5.58
N SER A 80 16.90 -12.93 -6.13
CA SER A 80 18.09 -13.60 -6.64
C SER A 80 18.93 -14.28 -5.54
N ILE A 81 18.95 -13.72 -4.33
CA ILE A 81 19.63 -14.32 -3.17
C ILE A 81 18.84 -15.52 -2.64
N ARG A 82 17.52 -15.42 -2.52
CA ARG A 82 16.66 -16.51 -2.05
C ARG A 82 16.66 -17.75 -2.95
N SER A 83 16.86 -17.58 -4.26
CA SER A 83 17.02 -18.71 -5.19
C SER A 83 18.38 -19.42 -5.06
N ARG A 84 19.39 -18.83 -4.40
CA ARG A 84 20.69 -19.46 -4.17
C ARG A 84 20.75 -20.26 -2.88
N GLU A 85 20.01 -19.86 -1.85
CA GLU A 85 20.03 -20.53 -0.54
C GLU A 85 19.28 -21.88 -0.54
N VAL A 86 18.25 -22.03 -1.39
CA VAL A 86 17.54 -23.32 -1.58
C VAL A 86 18.38 -24.36 -2.35
N ALA A 87 19.48 -23.94 -2.99
CA ALA A 87 20.35 -24.83 -3.76
C ALA A 87 21.52 -25.43 -2.96
N SER A 88 21.66 -25.12 -1.66
CA SER A 88 22.73 -25.67 -0.79
C SER A 88 22.24 -26.61 0.32
N GLU A 89 20.94 -26.88 0.40
CA GLU A 89 20.36 -27.93 1.25
C GLU A 89 19.74 -29.03 0.37
N SER A 90 20.60 -29.78 -0.34
CA SER A 90 20.31 -31.09 -0.94
C SER A 90 21.61 -31.81 -1.26
#